data_AF-A0A1R1BQL4-F1
#
_entry.id   AF-A0A1R1BQL4-F1
#
_cell.length_a   1.000
_cell.length_b   1.000
_cell.length_c   1.000
_cell.angle_alpha   90.00
_cell.angle_beta   90.00
_cell.angle_gamma   90.00
#
_symmetry.space_group_name_H-M   'P 1'
#
loop_
_entity.id
_entity.type
_entity.pdbx_description
1 polymer ?
#
loop_
_entity_poly.entity_id
_entity_poly.type
_entity_poly.pdbx_seq_one_letter_code
_entity_poly.pdbx_strand_id
1 'polypeptide(L)' 'MSSNTSVKPSFTDASQTPSWAQEALDAAVQAKIVNGYSDHTVRAGSETTRAEAATMIYNLLLAMYV' A
#
# COMPACT_ATOMS: atom_id res chain seq x y z
N MET A 1 -17.09 -22.21 9.11
CA MET A 1 -15.98 -21.35 9.56
C MET A 1 -15.57 -20.52 8.37
N SER A 2 -16.12 -19.32 8.22
CA SER A 2 -15.79 -18.44 7.09
C SER A 2 -14.37 -17.94 7.27
N SER A 3 -13.44 -18.49 6.49
CA SER A 3 -12.13 -17.90 6.27
C SER A 3 -12.33 -16.54 5.61
N ASN A 4 -12.43 -15.49 6.44
CA ASN A 4 -12.32 -14.11 6.01
C ASN A 4 -10.85 -13.89 5.66
N THR A 5 -10.44 -14.43 4.50
CA THR A 5 -9.10 -14.29 3.97
C THR A 5 -9.02 -12.84 3.48
N SER A 6 -8.66 -11.92 4.38
CA SER A 6 -8.22 -10.58 3.99
C SER A 6 -7.18 -10.78 2.91
N VAL A 7 -7.56 -10.53 1.65
CA VAL A 7 -6.68 -10.74 0.49
C VAL A 7 -5.53 -9.77 0.70
N LYS A 8 -4.39 -10.29 1.19
CA LYS A 8 -3.17 -9.50 1.27
C LYS A 8 -2.83 -9.09 -0.15
N PRO A 9 -2.75 -7.80 -0.45
CA PRO A 9 -2.31 -7.34 -1.76
C PRO A 9 -0.87 -7.82 -1.93
N SER A 10 -0.69 -8.80 -2.82
CA SER A 10 0.61 -9.42 -3.04
C SER A 10 1.34 -8.66 -4.15
N PHE A 11 2.27 -7.80 -3.76
CA PHE A 11 3.19 -7.17 -4.72
C PHE A 11 4.32 -8.12 -5.11
N THR A 12 4.80 -8.00 -6.35
CA THR A 12 5.88 -8.84 -6.89
C THR A 12 7.23 -8.57 -6.20
N ASP A 13 7.39 -7.38 -5.62
CA ASP A 13 8.56 -6.93 -4.88
C ASP A 13 8.35 -6.91 -3.35
N ALA A 14 7.33 -7.61 -2.83
CA ALA A 14 7.03 -7.65 -1.39
C ALA A 14 8.21 -8.13 -0.53
N SER A 15 9.13 -8.93 -1.09
CA SER A 15 10.36 -9.37 -0.41
C SER A 15 11.38 -8.24 -0.21
N GLN A 16 11.24 -7.13 -0.93
CA GLN A 16 12.09 -5.94 -0.81
C GLN A 16 11.52 -4.91 0.17
N THR A 17 10.29 -5.13 0.66
CA THR A 17 9.70 -4.29 1.71
C THR A 17 10.40 -4.55 3.04
N PRO A 18 10.94 -3.51 3.71
CA PRO A 18 11.51 -3.68 5.04
C PRO A 18 10.49 -4.25 6.02
N SER A 19 10.93 -5.14 6.92
CA SER A 19 10.04 -5.84 7.86
C SER A 19 9.21 -4.89 8.73
N TRP A 20 9.80 -3.76 9.14
CA TRP A 20 9.11 -2.72 9.92
C TRP A 20 7.98 -2.02 9.15
N ALA A 21 8.05 -2.00 7.82
CA ALA A 21 7.09 -1.31 6.96
C ALA A 21 5.91 -2.20 6.56
N GLN A 22 6.05 -3.52 6.73
CA GLN A 22 5.14 -4.49 6.14
C GLN A 22 3.70 -4.36 6.68
N GLU A 23 3.54 -4.21 7.98
CA GLU A 23 2.22 -4.05 8.61
C GLU A 23 1.56 -2.73 8.22
N ALA A 24 2.33 -1.63 8.22
CA ALA A 24 1.83 -0.32 7.80
C ALA A 24 1.43 -0.30 6.33
N LEU A 25 2.22 -0.96 5.47
CA LEU A 25 1.91 -1.09 4.05
C LEU A 25 0.65 -1.91 3.82
N ASP A 26 0.51 -3.05 4.49
CA ASP A 26 -0.69 -3.89 4.39
C ASP A 26 -1.95 -3.11 4.77
N ALA A 27 -1.89 -2.30 5.83
CA ALA A 27 -3.00 -1.44 6.24
C ALA A 27 -3.28 -0.33 5.21
N ALA A 28 -2.24 0.32 4.70
CA ALA A 28 -2.37 1.39 3.72
C ALA A 28 -3.00 0.89 2.40
N VAL A 29 -2.69 -0.33 1.98
CA VAL A 29 -3.26 -0.89 0.75
C VAL A 29 -4.69 -1.36 0.96
N GLN A 30 -5.01 -1.96 2.11
CA GLN A 30 -6.40 -2.27 2.47
C GLN A 30 -7.28 -1.01 2.50
N ALA A 31 -6.74 0.10 2.99
CA ALA A 31 -7.40 1.41 2.99
C ALA A 31 -7.39 2.13 1.63
N LYS A 32 -6.82 1.51 0.57
CA LYS A 32 -6.64 2.11 -0.78
C LYS A 32 -5.83 3.42 -0.79
N ILE A 33 -5.05 3.66 0.26
CA ILE A 33 -4.12 4.79 0.35
C ILE A 33 -2.96 4.56 -0.61
N VAL A 34 -2.45 3.32 -0.64
CA VAL A 34 -1.42 2.85 -1.56
C VAL A 34 -2.03 1.81 -2.48
N ASN A 35 -1.86 1.96 -3.80
CA ASN A 35 -2.39 1.00 -4.79
C ASN A 35 -1.28 0.23 -5.54
N GLY A 36 -0.02 0.62 -5.36
CA GLY A 36 1.10 0.12 -6.15
C GLY A 36 1.10 0.64 -7.58
N TYR A 37 2.00 0.07 -8.39
CA TYR A 37 2.21 0.42 -9.78
C TYR A 37 1.56 -0.60 -10.71
N SER A 38 1.43 -0.26 -12.00
CA SER A 38 0.84 -1.14 -13.02
C SER A 38 1.60 -2.45 -13.21
N ASP A 39 2.90 -2.47 -12.91
CA ASP A 39 3.77 -3.66 -12.92
C ASP A 39 3.62 -4.56 -11.67
N HIS A 40 2.62 -4.28 -10.83
CA HIS A 40 2.32 -5.01 -9.60
C HIS A 40 3.44 -4.89 -8.54
N THR A 41 4.20 -3.79 -8.56
CA THR A 41 5.20 -3.45 -7.53
C THR A 41 4.68 -2.37 -6.57
N VAL A 42 5.37 -2.21 -5.44
CA VAL A 42 5.13 -1.12 -4.48
C VAL A 42 6.36 -0.24 -4.25
N ARG A 43 7.54 -0.76 -4.53
CA ARG A 43 8.84 -0.07 -4.48
C ARG A 43 9.11 0.60 -3.13
N ALA A 44 8.78 -0.09 -2.03
CA ALA A 44 8.81 0.45 -0.66
C ALA A 44 10.18 0.98 -0.20
N GLY A 45 11.28 0.57 -0.86
CA GLY A 45 12.64 1.06 -0.59
C GLY A 45 13.12 2.18 -1.52
N SER A 46 12.31 2.60 -2.49
CA SER A 46 12.67 3.66 -3.45
C SER A 46 12.26 5.04 -2.94
N GLU A 47 12.95 6.08 -3.40
CA GLU A 47 12.50 7.45 -3.18
C GLU A 47 11.15 7.69 -3.86
N THR A 48 10.24 8.36 -3.15
CA THR A 48 8.95 8.74 -3.70
C THR A 48 9.01 10.11 -4.37
N THR A 49 8.22 10.31 -5.41
CA THR A 49 8.05 11.61 -6.04
C THR A 49 7.07 12.50 -5.26
N ARG A 50 7.14 13.82 -5.45
CA ARG A 50 6.17 14.76 -4.86
C ARG A 50 4.72 14.45 -5.26
N ALA A 51 4.51 13.96 -6.49
CA ALA A 51 3.19 13.63 -7.00
C ALA A 51 2.62 12.37 -6.31
N GLU A 52 3.45 11.34 -6.12
CA GLU A 52 3.08 10.13 -5.38
C GLU A 52 2.76 10.46 -3.93
N ALA A 53 3.60 11.22 -3.25
CA ALA A 53 3.36 11.65 -1.87
C ALA A 53 2.05 12.44 -1.73
N ALA A 54 1.80 13.40 -2.64
CA ALA A 54 0.54 14.15 -2.66
C ALA A 54 -0.68 13.25 -2.91
N THR A 55 -0.55 12.25 -3.78
CA THR A 55 -1.60 11.26 -4.06
C THR A 55 -1.90 10.41 -2.84
N MET A 56 -0.88 9.94 -2.11
CA MET A 56 -1.06 9.19 -0.87
C MET A 56 -1.77 10.02 0.20
N ILE A 57 -1.40 11.29 0.37
CA ILE A 57 -2.07 12.20 1.31
C ILE A 57 -3.53 12.41 0.90
N TYR A 58 -3.80 12.63 -0.38
CA TYR A 58 -5.16 12.79 -0.90
C TYR A 58 -6.01 11.53 -0.65
N ASN A 59 -5.48 10.34 -0.93
CA ASN A 59 -6.18 9.08 -0.69
C ASN A 59 -6.41 8.83 0.80
N LEU A 60 -5.44 9.18 1.67
CA LEU A 60 -5.60 9.12 3.11
C LEU A 60 -6.79 9.98 3.56
N LEU A 61 -6.85 11.23 3.11
CA LEU A 61 -7.96 12.13 3.45
C LEU A 61 -9.29 11.54 2.97
N LEU A 62 -9.36 11.04 1.73
CA LEU A 62 -10.56 10.39 1.21
C LEU A 62 -10.98 9.15 2.01
N ALA A 63 -10.03 8.30 2.40
CA ALA A 63 -10.29 7.08 3.16
C ALA A 63 -10.88 7.37 4.55
N MET A 64 -10.70 8.57 5.10
CA MET A 64 -11.31 8.98 6.37
C MET A 64 -12.78 9.41 6.24
N TYR A 65 -13.26 9.69 5.03
CA TYR A 65 -14.64 10.12 4.76
C TYR A 65 -15.57 8.98 4.31
N VAL A 66 -15.08 7.75 4.23
CA VAL A 66 -15.83 6.54 3.83
C VAL A 66 -15.93 5.58 5.01
#